data_AF-A0A150WK88-F1
#
_entry.id   AF-A0A150WK88-F1
#
_cell.length_a   1.000
_cell.length_b   1.000
_cell.length_c   1.000
_cell.angle_alpha   90.00
_cell.angle_beta   90.00
_cell.angle_gamma   90.00
#
_symmetry.space_group_name_H-M   'P 1'
#
loop_
_entity.id
_entity.type
_entity.pdbx_description
1 polymer ?
#
loop_
_entity_poly.entity_id
_entity_poly.type
_entity_poly.pdbx_seq_one_letter_code
_entity_poly.pdbx_strand_id
1 'polypeptide(L)'
;MLRVKSDFMKIHASKSDLKKWIKCVPTEGDLFFFDDACLKKIKKNSVTILSPAKAKDPAMQIWDLNSRSWYGYSLNNSKACAWMPPGMMATLEKSLLNEIIKCQIRMGVPSFIKTTLLPKSVQKLLPQFGKYSWANAEDWAKLSTPQKATVLHGWFVQNEIVSYKSYNFRSLPIEAKNEIRRLNIKHLLNSFESSSGPNCMGLVAGAISSKEDRVSLIKTWLHEKPFLNTLRQEKFSPIKDLHPQARDVLVFKAQNKVVHAAYCIDAEFYIEKPGQDFYEPYRISKFKKWNTEWPETTLTIWRRAKI
;
A
#
# COMPACT_ATOMS: atom_id res chain seq x y z
N MET A 1 37.69 16.58 3.45
CA MET A 1 36.56 15.67 3.70
C MET A 1 35.41 16.03 2.75
N LEU A 2 35.32 15.36 1.60
CA LEU A 2 34.19 15.53 0.68
C LEU A 2 32.96 14.88 1.33
N ARG A 3 31.93 15.68 1.64
CA ARG A 3 30.62 15.16 2.04
C ARG A 3 30.06 14.36 0.86
N VAL A 4 30.17 13.04 0.91
CA VAL A 4 29.39 12.14 0.05
C VAL A 4 27.93 12.45 0.35
N LYS A 5 27.26 13.18 -0.55
CA LYS A 5 25.81 13.37 -0.48
C LYS A 5 25.20 11.97 -0.38
N SER A 6 24.32 11.76 0.59
CA SER A 6 23.50 10.56 0.64
C SER A 6 22.78 10.42 -0.71
N ASP A 7 23.14 9.41 -1.51
CA ASP A 7 22.48 9.06 -2.78
C ASP A 7 21.04 8.55 -2.59
N PHE A 8 20.57 8.55 -1.35
CA PHE A 8 19.27 8.13 -0.89
C PHE A 8 18.30 9.32 -0.89
N MET A 9 17.19 9.18 -1.61
CA MET A 9 16.12 10.17 -1.69
C MET A 9 14.83 9.64 -1.06
N LYS A 10 14.07 10.51 -0.42
CA LYS A 10 12.68 10.23 -0.06
C LYS A 10 11.82 10.26 -1.32
N ILE A 11 10.93 9.28 -1.46
CA ILE A 11 9.95 9.26 -2.54
C ILE A 11 8.73 10.05 -2.09
N HIS A 12 8.26 10.98 -2.92
CA HIS A 12 7.08 11.79 -2.65
C HIS A 12 6.05 11.59 -3.75
N ALA A 13 4.78 11.48 -3.37
CA ALA A 13 3.68 11.43 -4.33
C ALA A 13 3.59 12.76 -5.10
N SER A 14 3.54 12.68 -6.43
CA SER A 14 3.33 13.86 -7.26
C SER A 14 1.86 14.29 -7.26
N LYS A 15 1.58 15.51 -7.76
CA LYS A 15 0.20 15.95 -8.02
C LYS A 15 -0.56 14.99 -8.95
N SER A 16 0.14 14.34 -9.87
CA SER A 16 -0.45 13.37 -10.80
C SER A 16 -0.87 12.09 -10.07
N ASP A 17 -0.02 11.60 -9.15
CA ASP A 17 -0.31 10.41 -8.34
C ASP A 17 -1.51 10.65 -7.44
N LEU A 18 -1.55 11.79 -6.74
CA LEU A 18 -2.68 12.17 -5.89
C LEU A 18 -4.00 12.24 -6.68
N LYS A 19 -3.98 12.78 -7.91
CA LYS A 19 -5.16 12.79 -8.78
C LYS A 19 -5.61 11.38 -9.16
N LYS A 20 -4.66 10.49 -9.48
CA LYS A 20 -4.94 9.08 -9.79
C LYS A 20 -5.52 8.35 -8.58
N TRP A 21 -5.13 8.69 -7.36
CA TRP A 21 -5.62 8.03 -6.15
C TRP A 21 -7.02 8.46 -5.72
N ILE A 22 -7.56 9.56 -6.28
CA ILE A 22 -8.93 10.00 -5.98
C ILE A 22 -9.95 8.88 -6.26
N LYS A 23 -9.77 8.11 -7.34
CA LYS A 23 -10.64 6.97 -7.68
C LYS A 23 -10.52 5.77 -6.73
N CYS A 24 -9.51 5.77 -5.85
CA CYS A 24 -9.29 4.69 -4.88
C CYS A 24 -10.01 4.97 -3.55
N VAL A 25 -10.53 6.18 -3.37
CA VAL A 25 -11.30 6.56 -2.18
C VAL A 25 -12.75 6.11 -2.37
N PRO A 26 -13.32 5.36 -1.42
CA PRO A 26 -14.72 4.93 -1.49
C PRO A 26 -15.69 6.12 -1.53
N THR A 27 -16.67 6.05 -2.43
CA THR A 27 -17.70 7.10 -2.62
C THR A 27 -19.10 6.63 -2.24
N GLU A 28 -19.32 5.32 -2.22
CA GLU A 28 -20.65 4.72 -2.02
C GLU A 28 -21.05 4.59 -0.55
N GLY A 29 -20.14 4.93 0.38
CA GLY A 29 -20.41 4.88 1.81
C GLY A 29 -19.15 4.76 2.63
N ASP A 30 -19.33 4.68 3.95
CA ASP A 30 -18.27 4.56 4.94
C ASP A 30 -18.37 3.24 5.68
N LEU A 31 -17.23 2.57 5.83
CA LEU A 31 -17.09 1.40 6.68
C LEU A 31 -16.62 1.84 8.07
N PHE A 32 -17.42 1.52 9.08
CA PHE A 32 -17.16 1.78 10.48
C PHE A 32 -16.69 0.51 11.17
N PHE A 33 -15.73 0.66 12.08
CA PHE A 33 -15.14 -0.45 12.82
C PHE A 33 -15.45 -0.33 14.31
N PHE A 34 -15.69 -1.46 14.96
CA PHE A 34 -16.03 -1.49 16.37
C PHE A 34 -15.19 -2.50 17.12
N ASP A 35 -14.61 -2.05 18.24
CA ASP A 35 -14.06 -2.91 19.28
C ASP A 35 -15.17 -3.32 20.29
N ASP A 36 -14.84 -4.20 21.24
CA ASP A 36 -15.79 -4.69 22.24
C ASP A 36 -16.40 -3.55 23.09
N ALA A 37 -15.65 -2.49 23.35
CA ALA A 37 -16.10 -1.36 24.15
C ALA A 37 -17.15 -0.52 23.40
N CYS A 38 -16.96 -0.30 22.09
CA CYS A 38 -17.92 0.40 21.25
C CYS A 38 -19.20 -0.41 21.05
N LEU A 39 -19.08 -1.71 20.80
CA LEU A 39 -20.23 -2.57 20.53
C LEU A 39 -21.23 -2.60 21.69
N LYS A 40 -20.76 -2.54 22.94
CA LYS A 40 -21.65 -2.46 24.12
C LYS A 40 -22.51 -1.21 24.14
N LYS A 41 -22.08 -0.13 23.49
CA LYS A 41 -22.77 1.18 23.47
C LYS A 41 -23.67 1.37 22.27
N ILE A 42 -23.41 0.63 21.18
CA ILE A 42 -24.19 0.72 19.95
C ILE A 42 -25.41 -0.19 20.10
N LYS A 43 -26.60 0.40 20.22
CA LYS A 43 -27.85 -0.37 20.23
C LYS A 43 -27.98 -1.13 18.90
N LYS A 44 -28.20 -2.45 18.95
CA LYS A 44 -28.34 -3.32 17.76
C LYS A 44 -29.35 -2.82 16.72
N ASN A 45 -30.34 -2.03 17.12
CA ASN A 45 -31.45 -1.62 16.27
C ASN A 45 -31.17 -0.35 15.44
N SER A 46 -30.04 0.35 15.67
CA SER A 46 -29.76 1.63 14.99
C SER A 46 -28.87 1.49 13.75
N VAL A 47 -28.10 0.40 13.65
CA VAL A 47 -27.13 0.18 12.57
C VAL A 47 -26.99 -1.32 12.31
N THR A 48 -27.01 -1.73 11.03
CA THR A 48 -26.72 -3.13 10.65
C THR A 48 -25.25 -3.46 10.89
N ILE A 49 -25.00 -4.36 11.84
CA ILE A 49 -23.65 -4.81 12.21
C ILE A 49 -23.26 -6.05 11.39
N LEU A 50 -22.06 -6.03 10.84
CA LEU A 50 -21.44 -7.10 10.06
C LEU A 50 -20.21 -7.65 10.80
N SER A 51 -19.96 -8.94 10.63
CA SER A 51 -18.66 -9.51 11.02
C SER A 51 -17.57 -9.07 10.03
N PRO A 52 -16.29 -8.99 10.44
CA PRO A 52 -15.20 -8.65 9.52
C PRO A 52 -15.08 -9.61 8.34
N ALA A 53 -15.38 -10.90 8.56
CA ALA A 53 -15.40 -11.90 7.49
C ALA A 53 -16.49 -11.60 6.47
N LYS A 54 -17.69 -11.22 6.93
CA LYS A 54 -18.78 -10.85 6.02
C LYS A 54 -18.48 -9.57 5.25
N ALA A 55 -17.80 -8.60 5.86
CA ALA A 55 -17.40 -7.39 5.14
C ALA A 55 -16.38 -7.63 4.03
N LYS A 56 -15.52 -8.65 4.18
CA LYS A 56 -14.54 -9.06 3.15
C LYS A 56 -15.12 -9.96 2.06
N ASP A 57 -16.37 -10.38 2.21
CA ASP A 57 -17.05 -11.20 1.21
C ASP A 57 -17.16 -10.41 -0.11
N PRO A 58 -16.54 -10.89 -1.21
CA PRO A 58 -16.59 -10.19 -2.49
C PRO A 58 -18.01 -9.91 -2.98
N ALA A 59 -18.98 -10.75 -2.60
CA ALA A 59 -20.39 -10.55 -2.95
C ALA A 59 -20.99 -9.28 -2.35
N MET A 60 -20.43 -8.77 -1.25
CA MET A 60 -20.89 -7.53 -0.61
C MET A 60 -20.42 -6.28 -1.36
N GLN A 61 -19.32 -6.36 -2.12
CA GLN A 61 -18.72 -5.23 -2.84
C GLN A 61 -18.39 -4.00 -1.96
N ILE A 62 -18.30 -4.17 -0.64
CA ILE A 62 -18.00 -3.09 0.32
C ILE A 62 -16.49 -2.97 0.62
N TRP A 63 -15.73 -4.02 0.35
CA TRP A 63 -14.31 -4.10 0.68
C TRP A 63 -13.52 -4.64 -0.52
N ASP A 64 -12.56 -3.84 -0.99
CA ASP A 64 -11.63 -4.21 -2.03
C ASP A 64 -10.20 -3.72 -1.68
N LEU A 65 -9.24 -3.96 -2.57
CA LEU A 65 -7.85 -3.57 -2.33
C LEU A 65 -7.62 -2.06 -2.28
N ASN A 66 -8.43 -1.27 -3.00
CA ASN A 66 -8.31 0.19 -3.00
C ASN A 66 -8.91 0.77 -1.73
N SER A 67 -10.12 0.35 -1.37
CA SER A 67 -10.85 0.85 -0.21
C SER A 67 -10.16 0.47 1.10
N ARG A 68 -9.48 -0.68 1.14
CA ARG A 68 -8.63 -1.06 2.27
C ARG A 68 -7.63 0.03 2.64
N SER A 69 -6.98 0.68 1.68
CA SER A 69 -6.01 1.75 1.97
C SER A 69 -6.66 2.90 2.75
N TRP A 70 -7.93 3.22 2.43
CA TRP A 70 -8.66 4.30 3.07
C TRP A 70 -9.12 3.98 4.49
N TYR A 71 -9.41 2.70 4.76
CA TYR A 71 -9.86 2.22 6.06
C TYR A 71 -8.74 1.58 6.92
N GLY A 72 -7.58 1.34 6.31
CA GLY A 72 -6.40 0.76 6.92
C GLY A 72 -6.58 -0.70 7.34
N TYR A 73 -5.76 -1.12 8.31
CA TYR A 73 -5.86 -2.44 8.94
C TYR A 73 -6.95 -2.51 10.03
N SER A 74 -7.77 -1.45 10.17
CA SER A 74 -8.83 -1.36 11.18
C SER A 74 -9.79 -2.55 11.13
N LEU A 75 -10.10 -3.05 9.92
CA LEU A 75 -10.94 -4.23 9.73
C LEU A 75 -10.34 -5.52 10.31
N ASN A 76 -9.01 -5.67 10.30
CA ASN A 76 -8.35 -6.84 10.88
C ASN A 76 -8.33 -6.80 12.41
N ASN A 77 -8.42 -5.60 12.97
CA ASN A 77 -8.39 -5.36 14.41
C ASN A 77 -9.80 -5.15 15.00
N SER A 78 -10.84 -5.14 14.17
CA SER A 78 -12.21 -4.93 14.62
C SER A 78 -12.89 -6.22 15.03
N LYS A 79 -13.82 -6.12 15.97
CA LYS A 79 -14.72 -7.21 16.37
C LYS A 79 -15.95 -7.27 15.48
N ALA A 80 -16.40 -6.10 15.04
CA ALA A 80 -17.44 -5.97 14.05
C ALA A 80 -17.22 -4.70 13.21
N CYS A 81 -18.07 -4.54 12.22
CA CYS A 81 -18.11 -3.36 11.38
C CYS A 81 -19.54 -3.02 10.98
N ALA A 82 -19.75 -1.84 10.42
CA ALA A 82 -21.02 -1.45 9.79
C ALA A 82 -20.72 -0.65 8.54
N TRP A 83 -21.47 -0.90 7.48
CA TRP A 83 -21.45 -0.05 6.30
C TRP A 83 -22.60 0.95 6.41
N MET A 84 -22.32 2.22 6.14
CA MET A 84 -23.34 3.27 6.07
C MET A 84 -23.23 4.01 4.74
N PRO A 85 -24.34 4.15 3.98
CA PRO A 85 -24.34 4.97 2.78
C PRO A 85 -24.18 6.47 3.10
N PRO A 86 -23.83 7.30 2.09
CA PRO A 86 -23.76 8.75 2.24
C PRO A 86 -25.06 9.32 2.84
N GLY A 87 -24.95 10.30 3.73
CA GLY A 87 -26.11 10.90 4.41
C GLY A 87 -26.64 10.14 5.62
N MET A 88 -26.39 8.83 5.76
CA MET A 88 -26.93 8.06 6.89
C MET A 88 -26.48 8.59 8.25
N MET A 89 -25.26 9.13 8.34
CA MET A 89 -24.73 9.67 9.59
C MET A 89 -25.55 10.85 10.13
N ALA A 90 -26.14 11.67 9.25
CA ALA A 90 -26.98 12.79 9.65
C ALA A 90 -28.30 12.35 10.31
N THR A 91 -28.70 11.09 10.10
CA THR A 91 -29.91 10.50 10.69
C THR A 91 -29.66 9.89 12.07
N LEU A 92 -28.40 9.71 12.46
CA LEU A 92 -28.04 9.12 13.75
C LEU A 92 -28.25 10.12 14.89
N GLU A 93 -28.66 9.61 16.04
CA GLU A 93 -28.67 10.40 17.27
C GLU A 93 -27.25 10.95 17.55
N LYS A 94 -27.17 12.24 17.90
CA LYS A 94 -25.88 12.93 18.12
C LYS A 94 -25.00 12.23 19.16
N SER A 95 -25.60 11.66 20.21
CA SER A 95 -24.90 10.90 21.24
C SER A 95 -24.23 9.64 20.65
N LEU A 96 -24.96 8.89 19.83
CA LEU A 96 -24.49 7.69 19.14
C LEU A 96 -23.39 8.02 18.13
N LEU A 97 -23.59 9.04 17.28
CA LEU A 97 -22.58 9.48 16.31
C LEU A 97 -21.26 9.84 17.00
N ASN A 98 -21.31 10.56 18.12
CA ASN A 98 -20.13 10.89 18.90
C ASN A 98 -19.39 9.65 19.41
N GLU A 99 -20.10 8.62 19.88
CA GLU A 99 -19.47 7.37 20.32
C GLU A 99 -18.84 6.60 19.15
N ILE A 100 -19.50 6.57 17.99
CA ILE A 100 -18.95 5.96 16.76
C ILE A 100 -17.65 6.67 16.35
N ILE A 101 -17.64 8.01 16.35
CA ILE A 101 -16.47 8.81 15.97
C ILE A 101 -15.29 8.59 16.93
N LYS A 102 -15.54 8.61 18.24
CA LYS A 102 -14.51 8.28 19.24
C LYS A 102 -13.96 6.88 19.01
N CYS A 103 -14.81 5.93 18.61
CA CYS A 103 -14.39 4.60 18.23
C CYS A 103 -13.42 4.62 17.04
N GLN A 104 -13.81 5.26 15.93
CA GLN A 104 -13.00 5.28 14.71
C GLN A 104 -11.63 5.94 14.94
N ILE A 105 -11.60 7.05 15.67
CA ILE A 105 -10.35 7.74 16.02
C ILE A 105 -9.45 6.83 16.87
N ARG A 106 -10.00 6.15 17.88
CA ARG A 106 -9.24 5.22 18.73
C ARG A 106 -8.70 4.02 17.94
N MET A 107 -9.49 3.51 16.99
CA MET A 107 -9.10 2.41 16.12
C MET A 107 -8.09 2.83 15.05
N GLY A 108 -7.80 4.13 14.91
CA GLY A 108 -6.82 4.63 13.95
C GLY A 108 -7.30 4.58 12.51
N VAL A 109 -8.60 4.76 12.27
CA VAL A 109 -9.16 4.74 10.90
C VAL A 109 -8.56 5.89 10.07
N PRO A 110 -7.88 5.60 8.94
CA PRO A 110 -7.11 6.62 8.20
C PRO A 110 -7.92 7.77 7.62
N SER A 111 -9.23 7.60 7.39
CA SER A 111 -10.12 8.66 6.90
C SER A 111 -10.31 9.82 7.89
N PHE A 112 -9.91 9.63 9.16
CA PHE A 112 -9.76 10.70 10.16
C PHE A 112 -8.34 11.29 10.08
N ILE A 113 -8.21 12.44 9.43
CA ILE A 113 -6.94 13.09 9.13
C ILE A 113 -6.70 14.20 10.15
N LYS A 114 -5.50 14.31 10.71
CA LYS A 114 -5.11 15.42 11.61
C LYS A 114 -5.38 16.74 10.91
N THR A 115 -6.19 17.59 11.53
CA THR A 115 -6.63 18.88 10.97
C THR A 115 -5.44 19.75 10.59
N THR A 116 -4.33 19.67 11.33
CA THR A 116 -3.09 20.42 11.09
C THR A 116 -2.37 20.05 9.79
N LEU A 117 -2.71 18.91 9.16
CA LEU A 117 -2.15 18.47 7.88
C LEU A 117 -2.94 19.00 6.68
N LEU A 118 -4.07 19.66 6.93
CA LEU A 118 -4.93 20.22 5.90
C LEU A 118 -4.84 21.75 5.93
N PRO A 119 -4.88 22.45 4.78
CA PRO A 119 -4.98 23.90 4.77
C PRO A 119 -6.36 24.36 5.23
N LYS A 120 -6.45 25.57 5.82
CA LYS A 120 -7.70 26.15 6.34
C LYS A 120 -8.85 26.15 5.32
N SER A 121 -8.55 26.30 4.03
CA SER A 121 -9.54 26.26 2.95
C SER A 121 -10.24 24.91 2.81
N VAL A 122 -9.56 23.80 3.13
CA VAL A 122 -10.11 22.44 3.11
C VAL A 122 -10.72 22.08 4.47
N GLN A 123 -10.09 22.53 5.57
CA GLN A 123 -10.60 22.27 6.92
C GLN A 123 -12.05 22.74 7.13
N LYS A 124 -12.45 23.85 6.50
CA LYS A 124 -13.81 24.41 6.59
C LYS A 124 -14.86 23.58 5.84
N LEU A 125 -14.43 22.67 4.96
CA LEU A 125 -15.29 21.85 4.11
C LEU A 125 -15.51 20.44 4.68
N LEU A 126 -14.76 20.07 5.73
CA LEU A 126 -14.84 18.76 6.34
C LEU A 126 -15.31 18.88 7.80
N PRO A 127 -16.15 17.96 8.28
CA PRO A 127 -16.49 17.86 9.70
C PRO A 127 -15.23 17.73 10.56
N GLN A 128 -15.24 18.42 11.71
CA GLN A 128 -14.11 18.43 12.64
C GLN A 128 -14.50 17.82 13.99
N PHE A 129 -13.63 16.93 14.48
CA PHE A 129 -13.79 16.22 15.75
C PHE A 129 -12.50 16.31 16.54
N GLY A 130 -12.41 17.35 17.38
CA GLY A 130 -11.18 17.68 18.11
C GLY A 130 -10.05 18.04 17.14
N LYS A 131 -8.96 17.27 17.16
CA LYS A 131 -7.78 17.49 16.32
C LYS A 131 -7.84 16.82 14.94
N TYR A 132 -8.98 16.25 14.57
CA TYR A 132 -9.18 15.51 13.32
C TYR A 132 -10.25 16.15 12.45
N SER A 133 -10.01 16.17 11.15
CA SER A 133 -11.00 16.36 10.10
C SER A 133 -11.37 14.99 9.53
N TRP A 134 -12.64 14.79 9.23
CA TRP A 134 -13.11 13.53 8.65
C TRP A 134 -13.51 13.72 7.18
N ALA A 135 -12.84 12.99 6.30
CA ALA A 135 -13.21 12.89 4.89
C ALA A 135 -14.10 11.65 4.67
N ASN A 136 -15.36 11.74 5.12
CA ASN A 136 -16.38 10.71 4.85
C ASN A 136 -16.84 10.75 3.38
N ALA A 137 -17.57 9.73 2.93
CA ALA A 137 -18.00 9.59 1.55
C ALA A 137 -18.85 10.77 1.05
N GLU A 138 -19.77 11.27 1.88
CA GLU A 138 -20.67 12.37 1.53
C GLU A 138 -19.92 13.69 1.32
N ASP A 139 -19.05 14.05 2.26
CA ASP A 139 -18.27 15.29 2.18
C ASP A 139 -17.16 15.18 1.15
N TRP A 140 -16.57 13.99 0.96
CA TRP A 140 -15.64 13.71 -0.12
C TRP A 140 -16.27 13.99 -1.48
N ALA A 141 -17.51 13.57 -1.72
CA ALA A 141 -18.21 13.80 -2.98
C ALA A 141 -18.32 15.30 -3.33
N LYS A 142 -18.51 16.16 -2.33
CA LYS A 142 -18.65 17.62 -2.48
C LYS A 142 -17.33 18.33 -2.80
N LEU A 143 -16.18 17.70 -2.56
CA LEU A 143 -14.86 18.30 -2.82
C LEU A 143 -14.53 18.32 -4.31
N SER A 144 -13.96 19.44 -4.77
CA SER A 144 -13.31 19.54 -6.08
C SER A 144 -12.06 18.68 -6.16
N THR A 145 -11.63 18.33 -7.37
CA THR A 145 -10.40 17.52 -7.60
C THR A 145 -9.16 18.08 -6.89
N PRO A 146 -8.87 19.40 -6.92
CA PRO A 146 -7.74 19.95 -6.15
C PRO A 146 -7.88 19.79 -4.63
N GLN A 147 -9.10 19.92 -4.09
CA GLN A 147 -9.37 19.73 -2.66
C GLN A 147 -9.21 18.26 -2.26
N LYS A 148 -9.73 17.32 -3.06
CA LYS A 148 -9.53 15.87 -2.88
C LYS A 148 -8.05 15.49 -2.87
N ALA A 149 -7.27 16.02 -3.82
CA ALA A 149 -5.82 15.81 -3.86
C ALA A 149 -5.11 16.36 -2.61
N THR A 150 -5.59 17.48 -2.07
CA THR A 150 -5.05 18.06 -0.83
C THR A 150 -5.35 17.19 0.39
N VAL A 151 -6.58 16.66 0.48
CA VAL A 151 -6.97 15.69 1.52
C VAL A 151 -6.12 14.43 1.42
N LEU A 152 -5.94 13.87 0.23
CA LEU A 152 -5.08 12.70 -0.01
C LEU A 152 -3.62 12.95 0.36
N HIS A 153 -3.10 14.17 0.12
CA HIS A 153 -1.76 14.52 0.57
C HIS A 153 -1.66 14.53 2.10
N GLY A 154 -2.63 15.12 2.80
CA GLY A 154 -2.68 15.10 4.27
C GLY A 154 -2.82 13.68 4.83
N TRP A 155 -3.66 12.86 4.20
CA TRP A 155 -3.81 11.44 4.49
C TRP A 155 -2.49 10.69 4.28
N PHE A 156 -1.82 10.89 3.14
CA PHE A 156 -0.55 10.24 2.82
C PHE A 156 0.50 10.58 3.88
N VAL A 157 0.73 11.87 4.14
CA VAL A 157 1.68 12.35 5.15
C VAL A 157 1.36 11.81 6.55
N GLN A 158 0.09 11.71 6.93
CA GLN A 158 -0.31 11.14 8.22
C GLN A 158 0.05 9.66 8.34
N ASN A 159 -0.22 8.91 7.28
CA ASN A 159 -0.09 7.46 7.25
C ASN A 159 1.29 7.01 6.76
N GLU A 160 2.25 7.93 6.57
CA GLU A 160 3.68 7.67 6.32
C GLU A 160 4.35 6.97 7.54
N ILE A 161 3.92 5.75 7.84
CA ILE A 161 4.58 4.86 8.81
C ILE A 161 5.97 4.44 8.28
N VAL A 162 6.22 4.59 6.98
CA VAL A 162 7.53 4.38 6.36
C VAL A 162 7.80 5.52 5.37
N SER A 163 8.70 6.44 5.69
CA SER A 163 9.24 7.35 4.68
C SER A 163 10.00 6.49 3.67
N TYR A 164 9.37 6.11 2.57
CA TYR A 164 10.00 5.27 1.57
C TYR A 164 11.20 6.00 1.00
N LYS A 165 12.36 5.36 1.12
CA LYS A 165 13.61 5.85 0.58
C LYS A 165 14.06 4.94 -0.54
N SER A 166 14.75 5.52 -1.50
CA SER A 166 15.23 4.83 -2.69
C SER A 166 16.46 5.50 -3.27
N TYR A 167 17.06 4.85 -4.25
CA TYR A 167 18.19 5.37 -5.01
C TYR A 167 17.73 6.03 -6.31
N ASN A 168 18.43 7.08 -6.71
CA ASN A 168 18.21 7.71 -8.00
C ASN A 168 18.85 6.86 -9.11
N PHE A 169 18.17 6.70 -10.25
CA PHE A 169 18.74 5.99 -11.40
C PHE A 169 20.14 6.49 -11.80
N ARG A 170 20.42 7.79 -11.64
CA ARG A 170 21.72 8.39 -11.98
C ARG A 170 22.86 7.93 -11.07
N SER A 171 22.59 7.61 -9.80
CA SER A 171 23.62 7.18 -8.83
C SER A 171 23.91 5.68 -8.85
N LEU A 172 23.12 4.89 -9.60
CA LEU A 172 23.34 3.45 -9.69
C LEU A 172 24.62 3.10 -10.48
N PRO A 173 25.25 1.94 -10.19
CA PRO A 173 26.31 1.34 -11.02
C PRO A 173 25.86 1.10 -12.47
N ILE A 174 26.83 0.94 -13.37
CA ILE A 174 26.54 0.77 -14.80
C ILE A 174 25.80 -0.55 -15.07
N GLU A 175 26.12 -1.60 -14.33
CA GLU A 175 25.51 -2.93 -14.37
C GLU A 175 24.01 -2.84 -14.04
N ALA A 176 23.67 -2.22 -12.90
CA ALA A 176 22.28 -1.97 -12.51
C ALA A 176 21.52 -1.14 -13.55
N LYS A 177 22.15 -0.07 -14.08
CA LYS A 177 21.54 0.75 -15.14
C LYS A 177 21.26 -0.06 -16.40
N ASN A 178 22.18 -0.94 -16.79
CA ASN A 178 22.03 -1.79 -17.97
C ASN A 178 20.90 -2.81 -17.78
N GLU A 179 20.80 -3.42 -16.61
CA GLU A 179 19.74 -4.37 -16.29
C GLU A 179 18.35 -3.70 -16.28
N ILE A 180 18.23 -2.50 -15.70
CA ILE A 180 16.99 -1.70 -15.74
C ILE A 180 16.59 -1.37 -17.19
N ARG A 181 17.55 -1.01 -18.06
CA ARG A 181 17.28 -0.74 -19.48
C ARG A 181 16.84 -2.00 -20.21
N ARG A 182 17.51 -3.14 -19.98
CA ARG A 182 17.15 -4.44 -20.55
C ARG A 182 15.70 -4.82 -20.23
N LEU A 183 15.28 -4.58 -18.98
CA LEU A 183 13.93 -4.84 -18.52
C LEU A 183 12.90 -3.79 -18.99
N ASN A 184 13.35 -2.63 -19.47
CA ASN A 184 12.51 -1.48 -19.81
C ASN A 184 11.64 -0.98 -18.63
N ILE A 185 12.17 -1.04 -17.40
CA ILE A 185 11.43 -0.70 -16.16
C ILE A 185 11.84 0.65 -15.54
N LYS A 186 12.60 1.48 -16.28
CA LYS A 186 13.04 2.79 -15.77
C LYS A 186 11.86 3.67 -15.32
N HIS A 187 10.71 3.54 -15.96
CA HIS A 187 9.48 4.27 -15.63
C HIS A 187 8.83 3.86 -14.30
N LEU A 188 9.19 2.68 -13.75
CA LEU A 188 8.74 2.23 -12.44
C LEU A 188 9.57 2.83 -11.31
N LEU A 189 10.80 3.26 -11.56
CA LEU A 189 11.69 3.67 -10.48
C LEU A 189 11.13 4.89 -9.73
N ASN A 190 10.94 4.73 -8.43
CA ASN A 190 10.44 5.77 -7.52
C ASN A 190 9.04 6.27 -7.89
N SER A 191 8.23 5.40 -8.50
CA SER A 191 6.87 5.70 -8.91
C SER A 191 5.85 4.94 -8.07
N PHE A 192 4.63 5.47 -8.07
CA PHE A 192 3.49 4.88 -7.41
C PHE A 192 2.52 4.31 -8.43
N GLU A 193 1.72 3.35 -7.98
CA GLU A 193 0.64 2.81 -8.79
C GLU A 193 -0.60 3.69 -8.75
N SER A 194 -1.44 3.57 -9.78
CA SER A 194 -2.71 4.31 -9.82
C SER A 194 -3.82 3.68 -8.98
N SER A 195 -3.64 2.42 -8.56
CA SER A 195 -4.58 1.61 -7.77
C SER A 195 -3.81 0.50 -7.03
N SER A 196 -4.40 -0.02 -5.96
CA SER A 196 -3.85 -1.17 -5.22
C SER A 196 -3.97 -2.45 -6.05
N GLY A 197 -3.14 -3.44 -5.73
CA GLY A 197 -3.07 -4.73 -6.44
C GLY A 197 -1.64 -5.13 -6.79
N PRO A 198 -0.93 -4.36 -7.64
CA PRO A 198 0.45 -4.65 -8.00
C PRO A 198 1.33 -4.85 -6.77
N ASN A 199 2.01 -5.99 -6.69
CA ASN A 199 2.79 -6.38 -5.51
C ASN A 199 4.21 -6.86 -5.88
N CYS A 200 5.01 -7.18 -4.85
CA CYS A 200 6.38 -7.67 -5.00
C CYS A 200 6.50 -8.91 -5.89
N MET A 201 5.59 -9.87 -5.74
CA MET A 201 5.60 -11.11 -6.52
C MET A 201 5.27 -10.84 -8.00
N GLY A 202 4.30 -9.97 -8.29
CA GLY A 202 3.98 -9.55 -9.66
C GLY A 202 5.13 -8.82 -10.34
N LEU A 203 5.80 -7.90 -9.61
CA LEU A 203 7.00 -7.22 -10.09
C LEU A 203 8.10 -8.22 -10.49
N VAL A 204 8.42 -9.16 -9.60
CA VAL A 204 9.48 -10.15 -9.85
C VAL A 204 9.09 -11.09 -10.99
N ALA A 205 7.86 -11.61 -11.00
CA ALA A 205 7.35 -12.46 -12.06
C ALA A 205 7.48 -11.77 -13.42
N GLY A 206 7.09 -10.50 -13.53
CA GLY A 206 7.26 -9.75 -14.78
C GLY A 206 8.72 -9.47 -15.14
N ALA A 207 9.60 -9.26 -14.16
CA ALA A 207 11.03 -9.04 -14.41
C ALA A 207 11.73 -10.28 -15.00
N ILE A 208 11.32 -11.48 -14.58
CA ILE A 208 11.92 -12.74 -15.08
C ILE A 208 11.26 -13.27 -16.36
N SER A 209 10.04 -12.83 -16.67
CA SER A 209 9.27 -13.33 -17.82
C SER A 209 9.64 -12.64 -19.15
N SER A 210 9.03 -13.14 -20.22
CA SER A 210 9.05 -12.57 -21.57
C SER A 210 8.68 -11.07 -21.58
N LYS A 211 8.98 -10.36 -22.67
CA LYS A 211 8.65 -8.93 -22.78
C LYS A 211 7.14 -8.73 -22.86
N GLU A 212 6.46 -9.67 -23.50
CA GLU A 212 5.03 -9.72 -23.75
C GLU A 212 4.26 -9.86 -22.42
N ASP A 213 4.69 -10.77 -21.55
CA ASP A 213 4.01 -11.03 -20.27
C ASP A 213 4.35 -9.99 -19.20
N ARG A 214 5.56 -9.40 -19.27
CA ARG A 214 6.10 -8.50 -18.24
C ARG A 214 5.14 -7.40 -17.80
N VAL A 215 4.55 -6.67 -18.75
CA VAL A 215 3.70 -5.51 -18.44
C VAL A 215 2.45 -5.93 -17.66
N SER A 216 1.87 -7.07 -18.02
CA SER A 216 0.67 -7.60 -17.34
C SER A 216 1.00 -8.11 -15.94
N LEU A 217 2.11 -8.86 -15.79
CA LEU A 217 2.52 -9.45 -14.52
C LEU A 217 2.92 -8.39 -13.49
N ILE A 218 3.66 -7.36 -13.90
CA ILE A 218 4.06 -6.26 -12.99
C ILE A 218 2.82 -5.58 -12.38
N LYS A 219 1.73 -5.45 -13.15
CA LYS A 219 0.48 -4.81 -12.71
C LYS A 219 -0.48 -5.75 -11.98
N THR A 220 -0.11 -7.00 -11.78
CA THR A 220 -0.99 -8.02 -11.22
C THR A 220 -0.74 -8.20 -9.72
N TRP A 221 -1.81 -8.42 -8.97
CA TRP A 221 -1.69 -8.98 -7.63
C TRP A 221 -1.43 -10.47 -7.73
N LEU A 222 -0.17 -10.89 -7.54
CA LEU A 222 0.22 -12.28 -7.68
C LEU A 222 0.35 -12.96 -6.31
N HIS A 223 -0.32 -14.11 -6.14
CA HIS A 223 -0.23 -14.92 -4.94
C HIS A 223 1.00 -15.85 -4.96
N GLU A 224 1.36 -16.40 -3.80
CA GLU A 224 2.56 -17.24 -3.61
C GLU A 224 2.64 -18.44 -4.58
N LYS A 225 1.56 -19.24 -4.67
CA LYS A 225 1.56 -20.45 -5.51
C LYS A 225 1.85 -20.14 -6.99
N PRO A 226 1.12 -19.23 -7.66
CA PRO A 226 1.45 -18.88 -9.04
C PRO A 226 2.83 -18.23 -9.16
N PHE A 227 3.27 -17.40 -8.21
CA PHE A 227 4.62 -16.83 -8.21
C PHE A 227 5.73 -17.90 -8.21
N LEU A 228 5.65 -18.88 -7.30
CA LEU A 228 6.61 -19.98 -7.24
C LEU A 228 6.58 -20.86 -8.50
N ASN A 229 5.42 -21.01 -9.13
CA ASN A 229 5.30 -21.71 -10.41
C ASN A 229 6.01 -20.93 -11.53
N THR A 230 5.84 -19.61 -11.61
CA THR A 230 6.54 -18.77 -12.59
C THR A 230 8.05 -18.89 -12.44
N LEU A 231 8.59 -18.85 -11.21
CA LEU A 231 10.03 -19.04 -10.98
C LEU A 231 10.53 -20.37 -11.58
N ARG A 232 9.81 -21.47 -11.33
CA ARG A 232 10.20 -22.79 -11.85
C ARG A 232 10.11 -22.87 -13.38
N GLN A 233 9.05 -22.32 -13.96
CA GLN A 233 8.87 -22.26 -15.42
C GLN A 233 10.00 -21.48 -16.10
N GLU A 234 10.43 -20.39 -15.47
CA GLU A 234 11.56 -19.56 -15.89
C GLU A 234 12.94 -20.15 -15.50
N LYS A 235 12.96 -21.43 -15.11
CA LYS A 235 14.16 -22.22 -14.76
C LYS A 235 14.97 -21.64 -13.60
N PHE A 236 14.31 -20.94 -12.67
CA PHE A 236 14.91 -20.53 -11.40
C PHE A 236 14.84 -21.65 -10.38
N SER A 237 15.92 -21.79 -9.62
CA SER A 237 16.00 -22.71 -8.48
C SER A 237 16.70 -22.03 -7.30
N PRO A 238 16.38 -22.42 -6.05
CA PRO A 238 17.06 -21.87 -4.89
C PRO A 238 18.53 -22.32 -4.87
N ILE A 239 19.42 -21.40 -4.52
CA ILE A 239 20.86 -21.67 -4.37
C ILE A 239 21.29 -21.56 -2.90
N LYS A 240 22.39 -22.23 -2.56
CA LYS A 240 22.99 -22.16 -1.20
C LYS A 240 23.79 -20.88 -0.96
N ASP A 241 24.27 -20.26 -2.03
CA ASP A 241 25.05 -19.02 -1.99
C ASP A 241 24.15 -17.82 -1.66
N LEU A 242 24.56 -17.01 -0.69
CA LEU A 242 23.85 -15.80 -0.26
C LEU A 242 24.48 -14.51 -0.80
N HIS A 243 25.38 -14.61 -1.78
CA HIS A 243 25.89 -13.47 -2.53
C HIS A 243 25.00 -13.23 -3.76
N PRO A 244 24.10 -12.22 -3.71
CA PRO A 244 23.27 -11.90 -4.86
C PRO A 244 24.13 -11.35 -6.00
N GLN A 245 23.64 -11.57 -7.21
CA GLN A 245 24.14 -10.94 -8.42
C GLN A 245 22.97 -10.42 -9.26
N ALA A 246 23.29 -9.67 -10.33
CA ALA A 246 22.28 -9.25 -11.29
C ALA A 246 21.46 -10.45 -11.78
N ARG A 247 20.13 -10.26 -11.86
CA ARG A 247 19.12 -11.25 -12.30
C ARG A 247 18.77 -12.35 -11.32
N ASP A 248 19.32 -12.32 -10.10
CA ASP A 248 18.80 -13.15 -9.03
C ASP A 248 17.45 -12.65 -8.54
N VAL A 249 16.71 -13.57 -7.92
CA VAL A 249 15.47 -13.27 -7.20
C VAL A 249 15.69 -13.53 -5.72
N LEU A 250 15.41 -12.53 -4.90
CA LEU A 250 15.37 -12.64 -3.45
C LEU A 250 13.96 -13.06 -3.05
N VAL A 251 13.84 -14.14 -2.29
CA VAL A 251 12.55 -14.63 -1.76
C VAL A 251 12.64 -14.64 -0.24
N PHE A 252 11.78 -13.85 0.40
CA PHE A 252 11.70 -13.75 1.85
C PHE A 252 10.51 -14.55 2.36
N LYS A 253 10.75 -15.41 3.35
CA LYS A 253 9.72 -16.27 3.94
C LYS A 253 9.57 -16.03 5.43
N ALA A 254 8.32 -15.97 5.90
CA ALA A 254 7.98 -16.06 7.31
C ALA A 254 7.03 -17.24 7.50
N GLN A 255 7.27 -18.09 8.51
CA GLN A 255 6.47 -19.28 8.78
C GLN A 255 6.26 -20.16 7.52
N ASN A 256 7.33 -20.35 6.74
CA ASN A 256 7.35 -21.07 5.46
C ASN A 256 6.50 -20.52 4.31
N LYS A 257 5.87 -19.34 4.47
CA LYS A 257 5.13 -18.65 3.41
C LYS A 257 5.97 -17.53 2.81
N VAL A 258 5.95 -17.37 1.49
CA VAL A 258 6.56 -16.20 0.85
C VAL A 258 5.79 -14.94 1.26
N VAL A 259 6.46 -14.04 1.96
CA VAL A 259 5.91 -12.75 2.40
C VAL A 259 6.42 -11.59 1.57
N HIS A 260 7.57 -11.75 0.91
CA HIS A 260 8.12 -10.73 0.01
C HIS A 260 9.03 -11.34 -1.07
N ALA A 261 9.21 -10.61 -2.16
CA ALA A 261 10.15 -10.94 -3.21
C ALA A 261 10.78 -9.68 -3.84
N ALA A 262 12.02 -9.79 -4.29
CA ALA A 262 12.71 -8.70 -4.97
C ALA A 262 13.59 -9.21 -6.12
N TYR A 263 13.87 -8.35 -7.09
CA TYR A 263 14.70 -8.67 -8.25
C TYR A 263 16.03 -7.93 -8.18
N CYS A 264 17.14 -8.67 -8.16
CA CYS A 264 18.48 -8.10 -8.13
C CYS A 264 18.83 -7.47 -9.47
N ILE A 265 19.14 -6.18 -9.46
CA ILE A 265 19.59 -5.45 -10.65
C ILE A 265 21.12 -5.42 -10.75
N ASP A 266 21.82 -5.63 -9.63
CA ASP A 266 23.24 -5.98 -9.54
C ASP A 266 23.52 -6.75 -8.22
N ALA A 267 24.78 -6.80 -7.78
CA ALA A 267 25.17 -7.46 -6.53
C ALA A 267 24.85 -6.67 -5.25
N GLU A 268 24.63 -5.35 -5.34
CA GLU A 268 24.32 -4.50 -4.18
C GLU A 268 22.86 -4.07 -4.11
N PHE A 269 22.17 -3.99 -5.26
CA PHE A 269 20.88 -3.35 -5.41
C PHE A 269 19.83 -4.31 -5.97
N TYR A 270 18.62 -4.17 -5.44
CA TYR A 270 17.43 -4.84 -5.94
C TYR A 270 16.30 -3.83 -6.12
N ILE A 271 15.40 -4.12 -7.07
CA ILE A 271 14.14 -3.42 -7.22
C ILE A 271 13.03 -4.22 -6.51
N GLU A 272 12.15 -3.51 -5.82
CA GLU A 272 11.02 -4.09 -5.13
C GLU A 272 9.78 -3.20 -5.20
N LYS A 273 8.63 -3.79 -4.88
CA LYS A 273 7.37 -3.14 -4.56
C LYS A 273 7.00 -3.60 -3.14
N PRO A 274 7.20 -2.79 -2.09
CA PRO A 274 7.24 -3.26 -0.71
C PRO A 274 5.88 -3.71 -0.16
N GLY A 275 4.78 -3.40 -0.84
CA GLY A 275 3.47 -3.97 -0.57
C GLY A 275 2.52 -3.74 -1.73
N GLN A 276 1.25 -4.13 -1.57
CA GLN A 276 0.26 -4.10 -2.65
C GLN A 276 -0.56 -2.80 -2.72
N ASP A 277 -0.39 -1.88 -1.78
CA ASP A 277 -1.17 -0.65 -1.75
C ASP A 277 -0.60 0.38 -2.75
N PHE A 278 -1.49 1.20 -3.33
CA PHE A 278 -1.12 2.17 -4.37
C PHE A 278 -0.07 3.18 -3.91
N TYR A 279 -0.03 3.48 -2.61
CA TYR A 279 0.86 4.46 -1.98
C TYR A 279 2.21 3.86 -1.58
N GLU A 280 2.44 2.58 -1.84
CA GLU A 280 3.71 1.91 -1.61
C GLU A 280 4.47 1.89 -2.94
N PRO A 281 5.55 2.67 -3.09
CA PRO A 281 6.16 2.88 -4.40
C PRO A 281 7.02 1.70 -4.83
N TYR A 282 7.21 1.55 -6.14
CA TYR A 282 8.35 0.80 -6.63
C TYR A 282 9.63 1.55 -6.25
N ARG A 283 10.59 0.83 -5.67
CA ARG A 283 11.83 1.43 -5.19
C ARG A 283 13.03 0.53 -5.41
N ILE A 284 14.20 1.14 -5.32
CA ILE A 284 15.47 0.44 -5.29
C ILE A 284 16.00 0.48 -3.86
N SER A 285 16.38 -0.67 -3.36
CA SER A 285 16.95 -0.85 -2.02
C SER A 285 18.30 -1.56 -2.12
N LYS A 286 19.08 -1.50 -1.03
CA LYS A 286 20.37 -2.19 -0.94
C LYS A 286 20.21 -3.53 -0.25
N PHE A 287 20.85 -4.56 -0.82
CA PHE A 287 20.90 -5.90 -0.25
C PHE A 287 21.39 -5.88 1.20
N LYS A 288 22.47 -5.14 1.52
CA LYS A 288 23.04 -5.10 2.88
C LYS A 288 22.04 -4.72 4.00
N LYS A 289 20.87 -4.16 3.67
CA LYS A 289 19.84 -3.76 4.64
C LYS A 289 18.60 -4.65 4.66
N TRP A 290 18.58 -5.75 3.91
CA TRP A 290 17.37 -6.56 3.73
C TRP A 290 16.82 -7.07 5.06
N ASN A 291 17.67 -7.48 5.99
CA ASN A 291 17.26 -8.06 7.28
C ASN A 291 16.64 -7.03 8.24
N THR A 292 16.97 -5.75 8.06
CA THR A 292 16.37 -4.65 8.82
C THR A 292 14.99 -4.29 8.25
N GLU A 293 14.82 -4.42 6.93
CA GLU A 293 13.55 -4.15 6.24
C GLU A 293 12.56 -5.31 6.38
N TRP A 294 13.06 -6.55 6.39
CA TRP A 294 12.28 -7.77 6.47
C TRP A 294 12.71 -8.60 7.69
N PRO A 295 12.51 -8.09 8.92
CA PRO A 295 12.85 -8.81 10.14
C PRO A 295 12.03 -10.10 10.22
N GLU A 296 12.57 -11.10 10.94
CA GLU A 296 11.89 -12.39 11.16
C GLU A 296 11.60 -13.20 9.89
N THR A 297 12.30 -12.89 8.79
CA THR A 297 12.22 -13.65 7.55
C THR A 297 13.49 -14.46 7.30
N THR A 298 13.33 -15.63 6.69
CA THR A 298 14.43 -16.36 6.06
C THR A 298 14.55 -15.93 4.60
N LEU A 299 15.75 -15.56 4.17
CA LEU A 299 16.06 -15.25 2.77
C LEU A 299 16.46 -16.53 2.02
N THR A 300 15.94 -16.70 0.81
CA THR A 300 16.43 -17.65 -0.18
C THR A 300 16.73 -16.90 -1.48
N ILE A 301 17.91 -17.11 -2.05
CA ILE A 301 18.24 -16.59 -3.39
C ILE A 301 17.86 -17.63 -4.43
N TRP A 302 17.15 -17.20 -5.46
CA TRP A 302 16.77 -18.01 -6.62
C TRP A 302 17.53 -17.51 -7.83
N ARG A 303 18.14 -18.44 -8.56
CA ARG A 303 18.96 -18.12 -9.74
C ARG A 303 18.54 -18.99 -10.90
N ARG A 304 18.49 -18.39 -12.10
CA ARG A 304 18.23 -19.12 -13.34
C ARG A 304 19.41 -20.04 -13.64
N ALA A 305 19.14 -21.31 -13.94
CA ALA A 305 20.18 -22.22 -14.40
C ALA A 305 20.87 -21.65 -15.65
N LYS A 306 22.20 -21.72 -15.72
CA LYS A 306 22.93 -21.38 -16.95
C LYS A 306 22.48 -22.37 -18.03
N ILE A 307 22.02 -21.85 -19.17
CA ILE A 307 21.83 -22.63 -20.40
C ILE A 307 23.17 -22.71 -21.09
#